data_AF-A0A9E1ZLP5-F1
#
_entry.id   AF-A0A9E1ZLP5-F1
#
_cell.length_a   1.000
_cell.length_b   1.000
_cell.length_c   1.000
_cell.angle_alpha   90.00
_cell.angle_beta   90.00
_cell.angle_gamma   90.00
#
_symmetry.space_group_name_H-M   'P 1'
#
loop_
_entity.id
_entity.type
_entity.pdbx_description
1 polymer ?
#
loop_
_entity_poly.entity_id
_entity_poly.type
_entity_poly.pdbx_seq_one_letter_code
_entity_poly.pdbx_strand_id
1 'polypeptide(L)'
;VWDLGAIILMFGLNAMMNLLGLLMESLNQNHTKLDWSPFTFGSIAGIIPWLVIFIYFFGSISSGGEAKPPAFVYAIIPTLFVFFNTFAVNMWLQYKKIGPWKDYLYGERIFIVLSLVAKTVLAWMIFAGTLAPV
;
A
#
# COMPACT_ATOMS: atom_id res chain seq x y z
N VAL A 1 12.35 8.90 -7.75
CA VAL A 1 12.48 9.99 -6.75
C VAL A 1 13.82 9.84 -6.08
N TRP A 2 14.70 10.84 -6.17
CA TRP A 2 16.04 10.81 -5.58
C TRP A 2 16.19 11.77 -4.40
N ASP A 3 15.24 12.68 -4.23
CA ASP A 3 15.23 13.64 -3.13
C ASP A 3 15.03 12.93 -1.78
N LEU A 4 15.99 13.10 -0.88
CA LEU A 4 15.99 12.44 0.43
C LEU A 4 14.79 12.88 1.28
N GLY A 5 14.41 14.17 1.20
CA GLY A 5 13.25 14.70 1.92
C GLY A 5 11.96 14.01 1.51
N ALA A 6 11.73 13.88 0.20
CA ALA A 6 10.58 13.17 -0.36
C ALA A 6 10.55 11.70 0.07
N ILE A 7 11.70 11.02 0.09
CA ILE A 7 11.79 9.61 0.55
C ILE A 7 11.41 9.50 2.04
N ILE A 8 11.94 10.37 2.90
CA ILE A 8 11.64 10.37 4.34
C ILE A 8 10.14 10.63 4.57
N LEU A 9 9.56 11.60 3.84
CA LEU A 9 8.13 11.93 3.96
C LEU A 9 7.24 10.78 3.49
N MET A 10 7.56 10.14 2.36
CA MET A 10 6.80 8.97 1.89
C MET A 10 6.89 7.80 2.87
N PHE A 11 8.07 7.56 3.44
CA PHE A 11 8.26 6.55 4.47
C PHE A 11 7.43 6.86 5.72
N GLY A 12 7.48 8.11 6.20
CA GLY A 12 6.71 8.56 7.37
C GLY A 12 5.20 8.45 7.16
N LEU A 13 4.68 8.84 6.00
CA LEU A 13 3.27 8.71 5.65
C LEU A 13 2.83 7.25 5.56
N ASN A 14 3.66 6.37 5.00
CA ASN A 14 3.38 4.94 4.96
C ASN A 14 3.35 4.33 6.37
N ALA A 15 4.30 4.70 7.23
CA ALA A 15 4.31 4.29 8.63
C ALA A 15 3.05 4.79 9.37
N MET A 16 2.69 6.07 9.17
CA MET A 16 1.50 6.68 9.77
C MET A 16 0.21 5.96 9.36
N MET A 17 0.07 5.59 8.08
CA MET A 17 -1.07 4.80 7.63
C MET A 17 -1.20 3.49 8.42
N ASN A 18 -0.10 2.75 8.62
CA ASN A 18 -0.13 1.50 9.37
C ASN A 18 -0.46 1.72 10.85
N LEU A 19 0.08 2.77 11.47
CA LEU A 19 -0.24 3.15 12.84
C LEU A 19 -1.72 3.55 13.01
N LEU A 20 -2.32 4.17 12.00
CA LEU A 20 -3.74 4.48 11.98
C LEU A 20 -4.61 3.22 11.84
N GLY A 21 -4.11 2.17 11.19
CA GLY A 21 -4.69 0.83 11.23
C GLY A 21 -4.69 0.26 12.67
N LEU A 22 -3.57 0.32 13.37
CA LEU A 22 -3.50 -0.08 14.78
C LEU A 22 -4.45 0.75 15.65
N LEU A 23 -4.57 2.05 15.40
CA LEU A 23 -5.49 2.92 16.12
C LEU A 23 -6.96 2.54 15.85
N MET A 24 -7.29 2.16 14.61
CA MET A 24 -8.61 1.65 14.25
C MET A 24 -8.98 0.41 15.09
N GLU A 25 -8.02 -0.49 15.31
CA GLU A 25 -8.18 -1.67 16.17
C GLU A 25 -8.33 -1.33 17.63
N SER A 26 -7.43 -0.52 18.16
CA SER A 26 -7.45 -0.15 19.58
C SER A 26 -8.74 0.61 19.96
N LEU A 27 -9.15 1.60 19.16
CA LEU A 27 -10.33 2.42 19.46
C LEU A 27 -11.65 1.64 19.33
N ASN A 28 -11.72 0.67 18.43
CA ASN A 28 -12.98 -0.04 18.16
C ASN A 28 -13.13 -1.36 18.94
N GLN A 29 -12.19 -1.73 19.82
CA GLN A 29 -12.31 -2.94 20.66
C GLN A 29 -13.46 -2.86 21.67
N ASN A 30 -13.68 -1.69 22.28
CA ASN A 30 -14.63 -1.52 23.39
C ASN A 30 -15.77 -0.54 23.09
N HIS A 31 -15.89 -0.05 21.86
CA HIS A 31 -16.90 0.94 21.49
C HIS A 31 -18.16 0.27 20.91
N THR A 32 -19.33 0.75 21.35
CA THR A 32 -20.64 0.29 20.84
C THR A 32 -20.95 0.80 19.42
N LYS A 33 -20.27 1.87 18.98
CA LYS A 33 -20.33 2.40 17.62
C LYS A 33 -18.94 2.44 17.01
N LEU A 34 -18.89 2.03 15.75
CA LEU A 34 -17.67 1.96 14.97
C LEU A 34 -17.23 3.36 14.54
N ASP A 35 -16.07 3.79 15.02
CA ASP A 35 -15.41 5.03 14.59
C ASP A 35 -14.50 4.74 13.40
N TRP A 36 -14.84 5.32 12.24
CA TRP A 36 -14.12 5.17 10.97
C TRP A 36 -13.07 6.27 10.72
N SER A 37 -12.91 7.21 11.66
CA SER A 37 -11.97 8.32 11.53
C SER A 37 -10.52 7.83 11.32
N PRO A 38 -10.01 6.83 12.08
CA PRO A 38 -8.65 6.32 11.89
C PRO A 38 -8.44 5.71 10.50
N PHE A 39 -9.41 4.93 10.02
CA PHE A 39 -9.36 4.33 8.68
C PHE A 39 -9.35 5.40 7.57
N THR A 40 -10.15 6.45 7.74
CA THR A 40 -10.25 7.56 6.75
C THR A 40 -8.93 8.33 6.68
N PHE A 41 -8.38 8.72 7.83
CA PHE A 41 -7.08 9.40 7.87
C PHE A 41 -5.95 8.51 7.38
N GLY A 42 -5.99 7.21 7.70
CA GLY A 42 -5.03 6.23 7.20
C GLY A 42 -5.07 6.14 5.67
N SER A 43 -6.26 6.10 5.08
CA SER A 43 -6.44 6.08 3.62
C SER A 43 -5.89 7.34 2.94
N ILE A 44 -6.10 8.52 3.55
CA ILE A 44 -5.53 9.78 3.07
C ILE A 44 -3.99 9.77 3.16
N ALA A 45 -3.43 9.34 4.29
CA ALA A 45 -1.99 9.22 4.45
C ALA A 45 -1.39 8.21 3.45
N GLY A 46 -2.10 7.11 3.21
CA GLY A 46 -1.69 6.04 2.29
C GLY A 46 -1.70 6.44 0.82
N ILE A 47 -2.66 7.26 0.37
CA ILE A 47 -2.74 7.65 -1.06
C ILE A 47 -1.70 8.70 -1.46
N ILE A 48 -1.22 9.52 -0.53
CA ILE A 48 -0.28 10.61 -0.83
C ILE A 48 1.03 10.11 -1.46
N PRO A 49 1.73 9.09 -0.91
CA PRO A 49 2.91 8.51 -1.56
C PRO A 49 2.63 8.01 -2.98
N TRP A 50 1.46 7.43 -3.22
CA TRP A 50 1.05 6.97 -4.55
C TRP A 50 0.88 8.11 -5.54
N LEU A 51 0.27 9.23 -5.11
CA LEU A 51 0.17 10.44 -5.95
C LEU A 51 1.54 10.95 -6.35
N VAL A 52 2.49 11.00 -5.42
CA VAL A 52 3.88 11.38 -5.71
C VAL A 52 4.47 10.43 -6.76
N ILE A 53 4.37 9.11 -6.54
CA ILE A 53 4.88 8.11 -7.49
C ILE A 53 4.27 8.30 -8.88
N PHE A 54 2.94 8.49 -8.97
CA PHE A 54 2.27 8.70 -10.25
C PHE A 54 2.69 9.99 -10.94
N ILE A 55 2.84 11.11 -10.21
CA ILE A 55 3.31 12.38 -10.79
C ILE A 55 4.70 12.21 -11.41
N TYR A 56 5.63 11.57 -10.70
CA TYR A 56 6.97 11.32 -11.22
C TYR A 56 6.96 10.34 -12.39
N PHE A 57 6.13 9.30 -12.33
CA PHE A 57 6.01 8.30 -13.38
C PHE A 57 5.42 8.89 -14.67
N PHE A 58 4.27 9.56 -14.59
CA PHE A 58 3.66 10.21 -15.75
C PHE A 58 4.50 11.39 -16.26
N GLY A 59 5.15 12.14 -15.37
CA GLY A 59 6.12 13.17 -15.75
C GLY A 59 7.26 12.61 -16.60
N SER A 60 7.79 11.44 -16.23
CA SER A 60 8.84 10.74 -16.99
C SER A 60 8.34 10.18 -18.33
N ILE A 61 7.05 9.84 -18.45
CA ILE A 61 6.45 9.37 -19.71
C ILE A 61 6.23 10.54 -20.66
N SER A 62 5.70 11.66 -20.14
CA SER A 62 5.31 12.84 -20.93
C SER A 62 6.49 13.71 -21.36
N SER A 63 7.63 13.66 -20.66
CA SER A 63 8.79 14.50 -20.96
C SER A 63 9.51 14.13 -22.25
N GLY A 64 9.14 13.04 -22.93
CA GLY A 64 9.62 12.70 -24.28
C GLY A 64 11.12 12.42 -24.39
N GLY A 65 11.88 12.50 -23.30
CA GLY A 65 13.31 12.22 -23.27
C GLY A 65 13.63 10.75 -23.49
N GLU A 66 14.86 10.46 -23.94
CA GLU A 66 15.34 9.10 -24.26
C GLU A 66 15.28 8.14 -23.05
N ALA A 67 15.25 8.67 -21.82
CA ALA A 67 15.14 7.91 -20.58
C ALA A 67 13.68 7.59 -20.22
N LYS A 68 13.04 6.71 -21.00
CA LYS A 68 11.74 6.13 -20.62
C LYS A 68 11.91 5.21 -19.40
N PRO A 69 10.92 5.10 -18.51
CA PRO A 69 10.96 4.11 -17.44
C PRO A 69 11.19 2.70 -18.02
N PRO A 70 11.98 1.84 -17.37
CA PRO A 70 12.10 0.45 -17.79
C PRO A 70 10.75 -0.28 -17.74
N ALA A 71 10.56 -1.29 -18.61
CA ALA A 71 9.30 -2.03 -18.71
C ALA A 71 8.82 -2.63 -17.38
N PHE A 72 9.76 -3.08 -16.52
CA PHE A 72 9.41 -3.63 -15.21
C PHE A 72 8.76 -2.59 -14.27
N VAL A 73 9.08 -1.29 -14.41
CA VAL A 73 8.49 -0.21 -13.59
C VAL A 73 7.00 -0.03 -13.94
N TYR A 74 6.64 -0.16 -15.22
CA TYR A 74 5.24 -0.16 -15.67
C TYR A 74 4.43 -1.30 -15.08
N ALA A 75 5.07 -2.43 -14.77
CA ALA A 75 4.42 -3.56 -14.11
C ALA A 75 4.36 -3.37 -12.58
N ILE A 76 5.45 -2.92 -11.94
CA ILE A 76 5.54 -2.80 -10.48
C ILE A 76 4.51 -1.82 -9.92
N ILE A 77 4.40 -0.62 -10.49
CA ILE A 77 3.54 0.44 -9.96
C ILE A 77 2.06 -0.01 -9.84
N PRO A 78 1.38 -0.46 -10.91
CA PRO A 78 -0.01 -0.88 -10.80
C PRO A 78 -0.17 -2.15 -9.95
N THR A 79 0.78 -3.09 -10.02
CA THR A 79 0.71 -4.33 -9.23
C THR A 79 0.75 -4.05 -7.73
N LEU A 80 1.72 -3.24 -7.29
CA LEU A 80 1.82 -2.85 -5.89
C LEU A 80 0.66 -1.96 -5.46
N PHE A 81 0.16 -1.08 -6.33
CA PHE A 81 -1.00 -0.26 -6.03
C PHE A 81 -2.22 -1.14 -5.74
N VAL A 82 -2.46 -2.18 -6.54
CA VAL A 82 -3.53 -3.15 -6.30
C VAL A 82 -3.31 -3.87 -4.96
N PHE A 83 -2.11 -4.42 -4.71
CA PHE A 83 -1.81 -5.06 -3.42
C PHE A 83 -2.07 -4.11 -2.25
N PHE A 84 -1.62 -2.86 -2.33
CA PHE A 84 -1.80 -1.88 -1.28
C PHE A 84 -3.27 -1.63 -0.95
N ASN A 85 -4.12 -1.50 -1.97
CA ASN A 85 -5.56 -1.35 -1.78
C ASN A 85 -6.22 -2.60 -1.17
N THR A 86 -5.71 -3.81 -1.46
CA THR A 86 -6.26 -5.04 -0.86
C THR A 86 -6.11 -5.08 0.67
N PHE A 87 -5.06 -4.47 1.25
CA PHE A 87 -4.92 -4.35 2.71
C PHE A 87 -6.03 -3.47 3.30
N ALA A 88 -6.30 -2.32 2.68
CA ALA A 88 -7.37 -1.42 3.12
C ALA A 88 -8.75 -2.09 2.97
N VAL A 89 -8.98 -2.82 1.88
CA VAL A 89 -10.21 -3.59 1.66
C VAL A 89 -10.36 -4.69 2.70
N ASN A 90 -9.29 -5.41 3.04
CA ASN A 90 -9.33 -6.45 4.08
C ASN A 90 -9.78 -5.88 5.43
N MET A 91 -9.20 -4.75 5.83
CA MET A 91 -9.59 -4.06 7.06
C MET A 91 -11.05 -3.58 7.02
N TRP A 92 -11.47 -2.99 5.89
CA TRP A 92 -12.84 -2.53 5.71
C TRP A 92 -13.85 -3.69 5.81
N LEU A 93 -13.57 -4.83 5.19
CA LEU A 93 -14.40 -6.03 5.27
C LEU A 93 -14.47 -6.60 6.69
N GLN A 94 -13.36 -6.59 7.41
CA GLN A 94 -13.26 -7.02 8.82
C GLN A 94 -14.16 -6.18 9.73
N TYR A 95 -14.11 -4.84 9.62
CA TYR A 95 -14.97 -3.98 10.43
C TYR A 95 -16.42 -3.95 10.00
N LYS A 96 -16.71 -4.13 8.70
CA LYS A 96 -18.08 -4.30 8.22
C LYS A 96 -18.65 -5.70 8.48
N LYS A 97 -17.83 -6.66 8.95
CA LYS A 97 -18.22 -8.04 9.25
C LYS A 97 -18.98 -8.69 8.08
N ILE A 98 -18.45 -8.54 6.87
CA ILE A 98 -19.10 -9.04 5.63
C ILE A 98 -18.56 -10.44 5.32
N GLY A 99 -19.45 -11.42 5.12
CA GLY A 99 -19.06 -12.77 4.71
C GLY A 99 -18.13 -13.48 5.72
N PRO A 100 -17.04 -14.13 5.28
CA PRO A 100 -16.05 -14.78 6.16
C PRO A 100 -15.33 -13.82 7.11
N TRP A 101 -15.24 -12.52 6.78
CA TRP A 101 -14.59 -11.49 7.61
C TRP A 101 -15.37 -11.11 8.89
N LYS A 102 -16.47 -11.82 9.18
CA LYS A 102 -17.12 -11.79 10.50
C LYS A 102 -16.20 -12.32 11.60
N ASP A 103 -15.33 -13.26 11.26
CA ASP A 103 -14.32 -13.80 12.16
C ASP A 103 -13.03 -12.98 12.04
N TYR A 104 -12.56 -12.43 13.16
CA TYR A 104 -11.31 -11.69 13.25
C TYR A 104 -10.12 -12.54 12.77
N LEU A 105 -10.08 -13.83 13.14
CA LEU A 105 -8.99 -14.72 12.76
C LEU A 105 -8.91 -14.92 11.25
N TYR A 106 -10.04 -14.81 10.55
CA TYR A 106 -10.04 -14.84 9.09
C TYR A 106 -9.36 -13.59 8.51
N GLY A 107 -9.72 -12.40 8.99
CA GLY A 107 -9.09 -11.14 8.58
C GLY A 107 -7.58 -11.13 8.80
N GLU A 108 -7.14 -11.62 9.97
CA GLU A 108 -5.71 -11.75 10.33
C GLU A 108 -4.96 -12.69 9.37
N ARG A 109 -5.54 -13.86 9.07
CA ARG A 109 -4.94 -14.81 8.10
C ARG A 109 -4.78 -14.18 6.71
N ILE A 110 -5.78 -13.41 6.27
CA ILE A 110 -5.69 -12.70 4.99
C ILE A 110 -4.59 -11.64 5.03
N PHE A 111 -4.41 -10.89 6.13
CA PHE A 111 -3.28 -9.97 6.26
C PHE A 111 -1.93 -10.66 6.11
N ILE A 112 -1.75 -11.83 6.73
CA ILE A 112 -0.51 -12.62 6.62
C ILE A 112 -0.27 -13.04 5.17
N VAL A 113 -1.29 -13.59 4.50
CA VAL A 113 -1.20 -14.04 3.10
C VAL A 113 -0.91 -12.86 2.17
N LEU A 114 -1.64 -11.75 2.30
CA LEU A 114 -1.42 -10.54 1.50
C LEU A 114 -0.01 -9.99 1.70
N SER A 115 0.50 -9.98 2.94
CA SER A 115 1.86 -9.54 3.26
C SER A 115 2.91 -10.40 2.58
N LEU A 116 2.77 -11.72 2.66
CA LEU A 116 3.67 -12.67 2.02
C LEU A 116 3.66 -12.48 0.50
N VAL A 117 2.48 -12.52 -0.11
CA VAL A 117 2.34 -12.44 -1.57
C VAL A 117 2.84 -11.10 -2.10
N ALA A 118 2.44 -9.97 -1.50
CA ALA A 118 2.85 -8.65 -1.97
C ALA A 118 4.38 -8.45 -1.89
N LYS A 119 5.01 -8.89 -0.79
CA LYS A 119 6.46 -8.79 -0.62
C LYS A 119 7.22 -9.72 -1.56
N THR A 120 6.74 -10.96 -1.72
CA THR A 120 7.36 -11.93 -2.64
C THR A 120 7.27 -11.46 -4.09
N VAL A 121 6.09 -10.99 -4.54
CA VAL A 121 5.91 -10.45 -5.89
C VAL A 121 6.84 -9.25 -6.12
N LEU A 122 6.90 -8.31 -5.18
CA LEU A 122 7.80 -7.16 -5.29
C LEU A 122 9.27 -7.57 -5.42
N ALA A 123 9.72 -8.47 -4.55
CA ALA A 123 11.10 -8.94 -4.53
C ALA A 123 11.49 -9.56 -5.87
N TRP A 124 10.64 -10.43 -6.44
CA TRP A 124 10.90 -11.06 -7.72
C TRP A 124 10.84 -10.09 -8.90
N MET A 125 9.92 -9.12 -8.89
CA MET A 125 9.84 -8.11 -9.94
C MET A 125 11.06 -7.20 -9.97
N ILE A 126 11.57 -6.78 -8.80
CA ILE A 126 12.81 -6.00 -8.71
C ILE A 126 13.99 -6.87 -9.11
N PHE A 127 14.07 -8.11 -8.61
CA PHE A 127 15.17 -9.01 -8.93
C PHE A 127 15.28 -9.25 -10.44
N ALA A 128 14.20 -9.64 -11.10
CA ALA A 128 14.18 -9.86 -12.55
C ALA A 128 14.41 -8.57 -13.35
N GLY A 129 14.00 -7.41 -12.83
CA GLY A 129 14.10 -6.12 -13.52
C GLY A 129 15.46 -5.44 -13.43
N THR A 130 16.20 -5.64 -12.33
CA THR A 130 17.44 -4.88 -12.07
C THR A 130 18.61 -5.68 -11.49
N LEU A 131 18.38 -6.86 -10.90
CA LEU A 131 19.41 -7.62 -10.17
C LEU A 131 19.76 -8.98 -10.81
N ALA A 132 19.01 -9.41 -11.83
CA ALA A 132 19.29 -10.66 -12.53
C ALA A 132 20.64 -10.56 -13.27
N PRO A 133 21.56 -11.52 -13.06
CA PRO A 133 22.80 -11.55 -13.81
C PRO A 133 22.49 -11.78 -15.30
N VAL A 134 23.08 -10.94 -16.15
CA VAL A 134 23.11 -11.09 -17.61
C VAL A 134 24.18 -12.09 -18.02
#